data_AF-A0AA42YRJ6-F1
#
_entry.id   AF-A0AA42YRJ6-F1
#
_cell.length_a   1.000
_cell.length_b   1.000
_cell.length_c   1.000
_cell.angle_alpha   90.00
_cell.angle_beta   90.00
_cell.angle_gamma   90.00
#
_symmetry.space_group_name_H-M   'P 1'
#
loop_
_entity.id
_entity.type
_entity.pdbx_description
1 polymer ?
#
loop_
_entity_poly.entity_id
_entity_poly.type
_entity_poly.pdbx_seq_one_letter_code
_entity_poly.pdbx_strand_id
1 'polypeptide(L)'
;MCHTNKKWFGYAIRWIPRVVGTLLFVMLIVFAIGEGVPNPIEQSLVVQIEMLAMFIMWFGLLIAWKSELIGGMLVLLGYTCFCGVEWQTPSIKFPFGLFLFVGLLYMFSWWSRKKQNSGT
;
A
#
# COMPACT_ATOMS: atom_id res chain seq x y z
N MET A 1 -28.01 23.26 -9.25
CA MET A 1 -27.50 22.33 -8.22
C MET A 1 -26.38 21.38 -8.73
N CYS A 2 -25.51 21.80 -9.66
CA CYS A 2 -24.50 20.90 -10.29
C CYS A 2 -23.04 21.24 -9.93
N HIS A 3 -22.80 21.82 -8.74
CA HIS A 3 -21.45 22.20 -8.30
C HIS A 3 -20.97 21.45 -7.05
N THR A 4 -21.89 20.81 -6.32
CA THR A 4 -21.62 20.11 -5.06
C THR A 4 -20.96 18.74 -5.30
N ASN A 5 -21.39 18.00 -6.33
CA ASN A 5 -20.88 16.64 -6.61
C ASN A 5 -19.39 16.60 -6.96
N LYS A 6 -18.85 17.61 -7.66
CA LYS A 6 -17.42 17.65 -8.00
C LYS A 6 -16.53 17.79 -6.76
N LYS A 7 -16.98 18.55 -5.76
CA LYS A 7 -16.24 18.77 -4.51
C LYS A 7 -16.16 17.48 -3.69
N TRP A 8 -17.31 16.82 -3.48
CA TRP A 8 -17.37 15.53 -2.76
C TRP A 8 -16.54 14.45 -3.43
N PHE A 9 -16.55 14.38 -4.76
CA PHE A 9 -15.74 13.44 -5.52
C PHE A 9 -14.24 13.67 -5.33
N GLY A 10 -13.78 14.93 -5.32
CA GLY A 10 -12.39 15.28 -5.03
C GLY A 10 -11.97 14.93 -3.60
N TYR A 11 -12.84 15.16 -2.62
CA TYR A 11 -12.59 14.74 -1.23
C TYR A 11 -12.52 13.21 -1.12
N ALA A 12 -13.46 12.48 -1.72
CA ALA A 12 -13.47 11.02 -1.70
C ALA A 12 -12.18 10.43 -2.29
N ILE A 13 -11.74 10.93 -3.45
CA ILE A 13 -10.49 10.49 -4.10
C ILE A 13 -9.26 10.70 -3.21
N ARG A 14 -9.25 11.74 -2.38
CA ARG A 14 -8.12 12.02 -1.49
C ARG A 14 -8.18 11.21 -0.19
N TRP A 15 -9.36 11.03 0.38
CA TRP A 15 -9.51 10.43 1.71
C TRP A 15 -9.64 8.91 1.69
N ILE A 16 -10.29 8.32 0.68
CA ILE A 16 -10.48 6.85 0.61
C ILE A 16 -9.13 6.11 0.64
N PRO A 17 -8.13 6.43 -0.21
CA PRO A 17 -6.86 5.71 -0.19
C PRO A 17 -6.10 5.89 1.14
N ARG A 18 -6.25 7.06 1.79
CA ARG A 18 -5.62 7.35 3.08
C ARG A 18 -6.23 6.52 4.20
N VAL A 19 -7.55 6.47 4.28
CA VAL A 19 -8.26 5.69 5.30
C VAL A 19 -7.96 4.20 5.10
N VAL A 20 -8.09 3.69 3.88
CA VAL A 20 -7.83 2.27 3.58
C VAL A 20 -6.36 1.91 3.86
N GLY A 21 -5.40 2.72 3.42
CA GLY A 21 -3.98 2.46 3.70
C GLY A 21 -3.61 2.58 5.17
N THR A 22 -4.24 3.48 5.93
CA THR A 22 -4.02 3.60 7.38
C THR A 22 -4.62 2.40 8.13
N LEU A 23 -5.81 1.94 7.73
CA LEU A 23 -6.40 0.72 8.28
C LEU A 23 -5.51 -0.51 8.01
N LEU A 24 -4.98 -0.62 6.78
CA LEU A 24 -4.05 -1.69 6.44
C LEU A 24 -2.78 -1.61 7.30
N PHE A 25 -2.21 -0.42 7.48
CA PHE A 25 -1.03 -0.21 8.32
C PHE A 25 -1.28 -0.60 9.79
N VAL A 26 -2.41 -0.16 10.37
CA VAL A 26 -2.79 -0.49 11.75
C VAL A 26 -3.00 -1.99 11.92
N MET A 27 -3.68 -2.63 10.97
CA MET A 27 -3.88 -4.08 10.96
C MET A 27 -2.55 -4.82 11.04
N LEU A 28 -1.56 -4.39 10.25
CA LEU A 28 -0.23 -5.01 10.22
C LEU A 28 0.54 -4.81 11.53
N ILE A 29 0.40 -3.65 12.18
CA ILE A 29 0.94 -3.44 13.53
C ILE A 29 0.33 -4.42 14.52
N VAL A 30 -0.99 -4.62 14.48
CA VAL A 30 -1.68 -5.55 15.37
C VAL A 30 -1.16 -6.98 15.16
N PHE A 31 -0.99 -7.42 13.91
CA PHE A 31 -0.39 -8.73 13.60
C PHE A 31 1.05 -8.83 14.10
N ALA A 32 1.88 -7.81 13.87
CA ALA A 32 3.27 -7.82 14.32
C ALA A 32 3.40 -7.89 15.85
N ILE A 33 2.48 -7.26 16.60
CA ILE A 33 2.42 -7.35 18.06
C ILE A 33 1.90 -8.74 18.49
N GLY A 34 0.91 -9.29 17.79
CA GLY A 34 0.27 -10.55 18.14
C GLY A 34 1.10 -11.79 17.87
N GLU A 35 1.80 -11.84 16.73
CA GLU A 35 2.63 -12.98 16.34
C GLU A 35 4.10 -12.82 16.73
N GLY A 36 4.52 -11.59 17.01
CA GLY A 36 5.93 -11.24 17.20
C GLY A 36 6.67 -11.10 15.87
N VAL A 37 7.84 -10.46 15.93
CA VAL A 37 8.73 -10.33 14.77
C VAL A 37 9.87 -11.33 14.94
N PRO A 38 9.99 -12.36 14.08
CA PRO A 38 11.09 -13.31 14.16
C PRO A 38 12.43 -12.61 13.94
N ASN A 39 13.50 -13.11 14.55
CA ASN A 39 14.83 -12.51 14.41
C ASN A 39 15.28 -12.60 12.93
N PRO A 40 15.44 -11.47 12.21
CA PRO A 40 15.75 -11.50 10.78
C PRO A 40 17.09 -12.17 10.48
N ILE A 41 18.05 -12.06 11.42
CA ILE A 41 19.44 -12.51 11.22
C ILE A 41 19.55 -14.04 11.23
N GLU A 42 18.65 -14.72 11.93
CA GLU A 42 18.66 -16.19 12.04
C GLU A 42 17.84 -16.87 10.93
N GLN A 43 17.16 -16.10 10.08
CA GLN A 43 16.30 -16.60 9.02
C GLN A 43 17.09 -16.77 7.71
N SER A 44 16.57 -17.60 6.81
CA SER A 44 17.16 -17.78 5.48
C SER A 44 17.15 -16.47 4.68
N LEU A 45 18.06 -16.35 3.71
CA LEU A 45 18.15 -15.16 2.83
C LEU A 45 16.82 -14.83 2.14
N VAL A 46 16.04 -15.86 1.79
CA VAL A 46 14.71 -15.71 1.18
C VAL A 46 13.77 -14.94 2.11
N VAL A 47 13.67 -15.37 3.37
CA VAL A 47 12.78 -14.75 4.35
C VAL A 47 13.26 -13.35 4.74
N GLN A 48 14.57 -13.10 4.76
CA GLN A 48 15.11 -11.75 4.98
C GLN A 48 14.67 -10.77 3.89
N ILE A 49 14.66 -11.21 2.62
CA ILE A 49 14.20 -10.37 1.50
C ILE A 49 12.69 -10.14 1.60
N GLU A 50 11.90 -11.14 2.00
CA GLU A 50 10.46 -10.99 2.23
C GLU A 50 10.16 -9.98 3.35
N MET A 51 10.88 -10.06 4.46
CA MET A 51 10.76 -9.07 5.55
C MET A 51 11.12 -7.67 5.06
N LEU A 52 12.20 -7.52 4.29
CA LEU A 52 12.59 -6.24 3.70
C LEU A 52 11.52 -5.70 2.75
N ALA A 53 10.98 -6.54 1.88
CA ALA A 53 9.88 -6.18 0.97
C ALA A 53 8.64 -5.73 1.75
N MET A 54 8.35 -6.37 2.88
CA MET A 54 7.27 -5.97 3.78
C MET A 54 7.52 -4.60 4.41
N PHE A 55 8.73 -4.32 4.89
CA PHE A 55 9.09 -2.99 5.39
C PHE A 55 8.95 -1.93 4.30
N ILE A 56 9.39 -2.20 3.07
CA ILE A 56 9.23 -1.29 1.93
C ILE A 56 7.75 -0.96 1.70
N MET A 57 6.86 -1.96 1.76
CA MET A 57 5.41 -1.73 1.66
C MET A 57 4.89 -0.86 2.81
N TRP A 58 5.30 -1.12 4.05
CA TRP A 58 4.90 -0.31 5.21
C TRP A 58 5.35 1.15 5.09
N PHE A 59 6.61 1.38 4.72
CA PHE A 59 7.12 2.73 4.47
C PHE A 59 6.38 3.39 3.31
N GLY A 60 6.01 2.64 2.27
CA GLY A 60 5.16 3.11 1.18
C GLY A 60 3.81 3.64 1.66
N LEU A 61 3.14 2.94 2.59
CA LEU A 61 1.88 3.40 3.21
C LEU A 61 2.06 4.71 3.98
N LEU A 62 3.16 4.85 4.73
CA LEU A 62 3.48 6.08 5.47
C LEU A 62 3.82 7.25 4.52
N ILE A 63 4.60 7.00 3.47
CA ILE A 63 4.99 8.01 2.49
C ILE A 63 3.80 8.46 1.64
N ALA A 64 2.82 7.58 1.40
CA ALA A 64 1.61 7.88 0.65
C ALA A 64 0.80 9.05 1.25
N TRP A 65 0.95 9.32 2.56
CA TRP A 65 0.35 10.49 3.21
C TRP A 65 0.90 11.83 2.67
N LYS A 66 2.20 11.88 2.37
CA LYS A 66 2.87 13.05 1.78
C LYS A 66 2.80 13.04 0.25
N SER A 67 3.04 11.90 -0.37
CA SER A 67 3.00 11.73 -1.83
C SER A 67 2.41 10.38 -2.21
N GLU A 68 1.16 10.40 -2.69
CA GLU A 68 0.45 9.18 -3.09
C GLU A 68 1.13 8.46 -4.25
N LEU A 69 1.83 9.18 -5.14
CA LEU A 69 2.59 8.55 -6.23
C LEU A 69 3.78 7.74 -5.69
N ILE A 70 4.62 8.36 -4.87
CA ILE A 70 5.83 7.72 -4.34
C ILE A 70 5.44 6.59 -3.39
N GLY A 71 4.45 6.83 -2.53
CA GLY A 71 3.93 5.80 -1.62
C GLY A 71 3.30 4.62 -2.37
N GLY A 72 2.47 4.89 -3.38
CA GLY A 72 1.88 3.86 -4.23
C GLY A 72 2.94 3.04 -4.97
N MET A 73 3.97 3.68 -5.55
CA MET A 73 5.08 2.99 -6.20
C MET A 73 5.86 2.10 -5.23
N LEU A 74 6.15 2.57 -4.02
CA LEU A 74 6.84 1.79 -3.00
C LEU A 74 6.04 0.56 -2.57
N VAL A 75 4.72 0.72 -2.36
CA VAL A 75 3.83 -0.40 -2.03
C VAL A 75 3.81 -1.43 -3.17
N LEU A 76 3.68 -0.98 -4.42
CA LEU A 76 3.67 -1.88 -5.58
C LEU A 76 5.01 -2.58 -5.81
N LEU A 77 6.13 -1.87 -5.61
CA LEU A 77 7.47 -2.44 -5.75
C LEU A 77 7.75 -3.46 -4.65
N GLY A 78 7.40 -3.14 -3.39
CA GLY A 78 7.51 -4.09 -2.27
C GLY A 78 6.65 -5.33 -2.50
N TYR A 79 5.40 -5.16 -2.96
CA TYR A 79 4.52 -6.29 -3.28
C TYR A 79 5.07 -7.16 -4.42
N THR A 80 5.58 -6.54 -5.49
CA THR A 80 6.16 -7.28 -6.63
C THR A 80 7.40 -8.07 -6.20
N CYS A 81 8.25 -7.46 -5.36
CA CYS A 81 9.41 -8.13 -4.78
C CYS A 81 8.99 -9.32 -3.90
N PHE A 82 8.01 -9.11 -3.02
CA PHE A 82 7.45 -10.17 -2.17
C PHE A 82 6.91 -11.34 -3.00
N CYS A 83 6.11 -11.09 -4.04
CA CYS A 83 5.60 -12.14 -4.92
C CYS A 83 6.68 -12.84 -5.75
N GLY A 84 7.76 -12.14 -6.11
CA GLY A 84 8.87 -12.72 -6.87
C GLY A 84 9.69 -13.71 -6.06
N VAL A 85 9.83 -13.48 -4.76
CA VAL A 85 10.51 -14.37 -3.82
C VAL A 85 9.59 -15.52 -3.41
N GLU A 86 8.32 -15.21 -3.11
CA GLU A 86 7.30 -16.15 -2.68
C GLU A 86 6.55 -16.81 -3.87
N TRP A 87 7.29 -17.35 -4.85
CA TRP A 87 6.67 -17.88 -6.08
C TRP A 87 5.80 -19.12 -5.80
N GLN A 88 6.19 -19.95 -4.84
CA GLN A 88 5.73 -21.34 -4.67
C GLN A 88 4.50 -21.53 -3.76
N THR A 89 4.01 -20.47 -3.11
CA THR A 89 3.10 -20.55 -1.95
C THR A 89 1.86 -19.69 -2.21
N PRO A 90 0.86 -20.21 -2.95
CA PRO A 90 -0.32 -19.45 -3.33
C PRO A 90 -1.21 -19.04 -2.14
N SER A 91 -1.19 -19.76 -1.02
CA SER A 91 -2.07 -19.53 0.13
C SER A 91 -1.81 -18.21 0.86
N ILE A 92 -0.57 -17.71 0.86
CA ILE A 92 -0.20 -16.43 1.46
C ILE A 92 -0.45 -15.25 0.51
N LYS A 93 -0.70 -15.47 -0.78
CA LYS A 93 -0.93 -14.38 -1.75
C LYS A 93 -2.23 -13.61 -1.48
N PHE A 94 -3.23 -14.25 -0.85
CA PHE A 94 -4.54 -13.64 -0.59
C PHE A 94 -4.48 -12.44 0.38
N PRO A 95 -3.93 -12.55 1.61
CA PRO A 95 -3.82 -11.40 2.51
C PRO A 95 -2.91 -10.29 1.97
N PHE A 96 -1.81 -10.64 1.28
CA PHE A 96 -0.91 -9.65 0.70
C PHE A 96 -1.50 -8.94 -0.52
N GLY A 97 -2.51 -9.50 -1.19
CA GLY A 97 -3.25 -8.83 -2.27
C GLY A 97 -3.91 -7.51 -1.86
N LEU A 98 -4.13 -7.29 -0.56
CA LEU A 98 -4.61 -6.00 -0.04
C LEU A 98 -3.60 -4.87 -0.27
N PHE A 99 -2.29 -5.15 -0.22
CA PHE A 99 -1.27 -4.15 -0.53
C PHE A 99 -1.31 -3.75 -2.00
N LEU A 100 -1.50 -4.72 -2.90
CA LEU A 100 -1.69 -4.43 -4.32
C LEU A 100 -2.91 -3.54 -4.53
N PHE A 101 -4.03 -3.87 -3.90
CA PHE A 101 -5.26 -3.09 -3.99
C PHE A 101 -5.05 -1.64 -3.49
N VAL A 102 -4.39 -1.45 -2.34
CA VAL A 102 -4.08 -0.12 -1.81
C VAL A 102 -3.10 0.65 -2.68
N GLY A 103 -2.07 -0.01 -3.20
CA GLY A 103 -1.10 0.58 -4.14
C GLY A 103 -1.78 1.08 -5.42
N LEU A 104 -2.70 0.30 -5.98
CA LEU A 104 -3.51 0.69 -7.13
C LEU A 104 -4.47 1.84 -6.80
N LEU A 105 -5.06 1.87 -5.61
CA LEU A 105 -5.89 2.99 -5.16
C LEU A 105 -5.08 4.29 -5.09
N TYR A 106 -3.85 4.26 -4.57
CA TYR A 106 -2.96 5.42 -4.56
C TYR A 106 -2.57 5.88 -5.97
N MET A 107 -2.34 4.94 -6.88
CA MET A 107 -2.06 5.26 -8.29
C MET A 107 -3.28 5.90 -8.98
N PHE A 108 -4.47 5.35 -8.73
CA PHE A 108 -5.73 5.83 -9.29
C PHE A 108 -6.12 7.20 -8.74
N SER A 109 -5.93 7.45 -7.45
CA SER A 109 -6.21 8.74 -6.83
C SER A 109 -5.27 9.82 -7.33
N TRP A 110 -4.00 9.49 -7.52
CA TRP A 110 -3.03 10.40 -8.14
C TRP A 110 -3.41 10.74 -9.58
N TRP A 111 -3.74 9.75 -10.42
CA TRP A 111 -4.18 9.97 -11.80
C TRP A 111 -5.43 10.85 -11.84
N SER A 112 -6.44 10.51 -11.04
CA SER A 112 -7.72 11.24 -11.02
C SER A 112 -7.53 12.70 -10.62
N ARG A 113 -6.63 13.00 -9.68
CA ARG A 113 -6.28 14.40 -9.34
C ARG A 113 -5.48 15.10 -10.43
N LYS A 114 -4.53 14.42 -11.08
CA LYS A 114 -3.80 15.00 -12.21
C LYS A 114 -4.76 15.41 -13.32
N LYS A 115 -5.74 14.55 -13.64
CA LYS A 115 -6.77 14.81 -14.66
C LYS A 115 -7.68 16.00 -14.30
N GLN A 116 -7.97 16.22 -13.01
CA GLN A 116 -8.74 17.39 -12.57
C GLN A 116 -7.93 18.68 -12.69
N ASN A 117 -6.63 18.66 -12.38
CA ASN A 117 -5.77 19.84 -12.48
C ASN A 117 -5.44 20.26 -13.93
N SER A 118 -5.57 19.36 -14.91
CA SER A 118 -5.33 19.67 -16.33
C SER A 118 -6.59 20.10 -17.10
N GLY A 119 -7.77 20.07 -16.46
CA GLY A 119 -9.06 20.44 -17.05
C GLY A 119 -9.60 21.81 -16.63
N THR A 120 -8.76 22.63 -16.00
CA THR A 120 -8.96 24.05 -15.66
C THR A 120 -7.88 24.86 -16.33
#